data_AF-A0A9Q0NHF7-F1
#
_entry.id   AF-A0A9Q0NHF7-F1
#
_cell.length_a   1.000
_cell.length_b   1.000
_cell.length_c   1.000
_cell.angle_alpha   90.00
_cell.angle_beta   90.00
_cell.angle_gamma   90.00
#
_symmetry.space_group_name_H-M   'P 1'
#
loop_
_entity.id
_entity.type
_entity.pdbx_description
1 polymer ?
#
loop_
_entity_poly.entity_id
_entity_poly.type
_entity_poly.pdbx_seq_one_letter_code
_entity_poly.pdbx_strand_id
1 'polypeptide(L)'
;MRLNFLIFIVISRISAVVTSVPPTAVQIVTLENHVFHVRSNPIDKLLNDPHIKDRSLFIFSISGLARSGKSFFLNFPLKYLWAQYEKHDLDDWMGEYRVDKELNGFRWSGGKKRQTTGIWMYSHIFTHDYSNGDKVAIIVLDTQGLHDHDSSIKDCTAIFAISTLMSSLQCYNVMQNIQENNLRDLHFFTEYARLALNQTTEIPFQKLLFLVRDWPYAKDVNYGYGDTYMEEILTATNEQTPEMHQMRNDINSTFEQINAFLMPYPGTYIAEGMAENSSHVDTPNVDAKFIKYVKMLVPSIFAPNNLILKRINGQKMHARDFKTFLEKYVEIFNGNELPDAKSSLMATAEASLSALIKECLNLYEERMFHVIILREHLTISELFLQHETSKEAAWSLFRNRPKFGGRELILSFRRQLEHDISTKYLFFEMENERIGQLIAEREKALKKAGAVTGGSCSLTAWHPILIAIFTISVCCAYRTNFPVITIPKFVFVST
;
A
#
# COMPACT_ATOMS: atom_id res chain seq x y z
N MET A 1 17.93 -32.86 -19.44
CA MET A 1 18.35 -31.52 -18.99
C MET A 1 18.11 -30.38 -19.99
N ARG A 2 18.27 -30.56 -21.31
CA ARG A 2 18.06 -29.47 -22.29
C ARG A 2 16.61 -29.12 -22.64
N LEU A 3 15.64 -30.03 -22.41
CA LEU A 3 14.22 -29.78 -22.71
C LEU A 3 13.52 -28.93 -21.63
N ASN A 4 13.87 -29.11 -20.35
CA ASN A 4 13.32 -28.32 -19.24
C ASN A 4 13.80 -26.86 -19.25
N PHE A 5 15.02 -26.61 -19.75
CA PHE A 5 15.53 -25.25 -19.89
C PHE A 5 14.82 -24.48 -21.02
N LEU A 6 14.47 -25.19 -22.10
CA LEU A 6 13.71 -24.60 -23.22
C LEU A 6 12.24 -24.35 -22.84
N ILE A 7 11.60 -25.25 -22.07
CA ILE A 7 10.24 -25.06 -21.56
C ILE A 7 10.19 -23.91 -20.54
N PHE A 8 11.21 -23.75 -19.69
CA PHE A 8 11.28 -22.61 -18.76
C PHE A 8 11.47 -21.27 -19.49
N ILE A 9 12.28 -21.24 -20.56
CA ILE A 9 12.47 -20.05 -21.40
C ILE A 9 11.22 -19.75 -22.25
N VAL A 10 10.52 -20.78 -22.72
CA VAL A 10 9.30 -20.62 -23.51
C VAL A 10 8.12 -20.22 -22.62
N ILE A 11 7.99 -20.76 -21.40
CA ILE A 11 6.97 -20.32 -20.43
C ILE A 11 7.30 -18.92 -19.87
N SER A 12 8.58 -18.59 -19.64
CA SER A 12 8.99 -17.24 -19.23
C SER A 12 8.82 -16.20 -20.35
N ARG A 13 8.86 -16.61 -21.62
CA ARG A 13 8.59 -15.73 -22.77
C ARG A 13 7.11 -15.69 -23.18
N ILE A 14 6.33 -16.74 -22.92
CA ILE A 14 4.88 -16.76 -23.19
C ILE A 14 4.10 -16.01 -22.10
N SER A 15 4.64 -15.89 -20.88
CA SER A 15 4.03 -15.03 -19.85
C SER A 15 4.26 -13.52 -20.05
N ALA A 16 5.01 -13.12 -21.10
CA ALA A 16 5.35 -11.73 -21.40
C ALA A 16 4.60 -11.17 -22.63
N VAL A 17 3.52 -11.82 -23.07
CA VAL A 17 2.53 -11.21 -23.98
C VAL A 17 1.14 -11.32 -23.35
N VAL A 18 1.03 -10.93 -22.07
CA VAL A 18 -0.22 -10.35 -21.60
C VAL A 18 -0.25 -8.97 -22.23
N THR A 19 -1.21 -8.72 -23.11
CA THR A 19 -1.52 -7.36 -23.58
C THR A 19 -1.68 -6.46 -22.36
N SER A 20 -0.62 -5.74 -22.00
CA SER A 20 -0.59 -4.92 -20.80
C SER A 20 -1.59 -3.80 -21.01
N VAL A 21 -2.76 -3.91 -20.37
CA VAL A 21 -3.69 -2.79 -20.29
C VAL A 21 -2.87 -1.60 -19.79
N PRO A 22 -2.86 -0.46 -20.50
CA PRO A 22 -2.07 0.68 -20.09
C PRO A 22 -2.46 1.07 -18.66
N PRO A 23 -1.52 1.45 -17.79
CA PRO A 23 -1.85 1.78 -16.42
C PRO A 23 -2.84 2.94 -16.34
N THR A 24 -3.96 2.69 -15.66
CA THR A 24 -5.05 3.63 -15.45
C THR A 24 -5.30 3.88 -13.96
N ALA A 25 -6.14 4.85 -13.63
CA ALA A 25 -6.66 5.01 -12.29
C ALA A 25 -7.69 3.92 -11.98
N VAL A 26 -7.50 3.19 -10.88
CA VAL A 26 -8.44 2.20 -10.36
C VAL A 26 -9.07 2.70 -9.07
N GLN A 27 -10.39 2.60 -8.98
CA GLN A 27 -11.10 2.99 -7.77
C GLN A 27 -10.92 1.94 -6.69
N ILE A 28 -10.48 2.36 -5.50
CA ILE A 28 -10.24 1.50 -4.34
C ILE A 28 -11.26 1.70 -3.23
N VAL A 29 -11.91 2.87 -3.18
CA VAL A 29 -13.05 3.16 -2.31
C VAL A 29 -14.17 3.77 -3.15
N THR A 30 -15.36 3.16 -3.14
CA THR A 30 -16.58 3.71 -3.73
C THR A 30 -17.46 4.34 -2.65
N LEU A 31 -18.30 5.29 -3.05
CA LEU A 31 -19.34 5.88 -2.20
C LEU A 31 -20.68 5.64 -2.89
N GLU A 32 -21.49 4.76 -2.31
CA GLU A 32 -22.81 4.37 -2.82
C GLU A 32 -23.83 4.60 -1.70
N ASN A 33 -24.86 5.40 -1.95
CA ASN A 33 -25.90 5.74 -0.95
C ASN A 33 -25.33 6.23 0.41
N HIS A 34 -24.28 7.06 0.38
CA HIS A 34 -23.58 7.55 1.58
C HIS A 34 -22.88 6.46 2.41
N VAL A 35 -22.62 5.29 1.81
CA VAL A 35 -21.84 4.20 2.39
C VAL A 35 -20.58 3.98 1.56
N PHE A 36 -19.44 3.93 2.24
CA PHE A 36 -18.14 3.65 1.65
C PHE A 36 -17.93 2.14 1.51
N HIS A 37 -17.46 1.71 0.34
CA HIS A 37 -17.09 0.31 0.11
C HIS A 37 -15.64 0.19 -0.38
N VAL A 38 -14.86 -0.66 0.27
CA VAL A 38 -13.51 -1.01 -0.17
C VAL A 38 -13.60 -2.01 -1.32
N ARG A 39 -12.93 -1.70 -2.44
CA ARG A 39 -12.81 -2.62 -3.57
C ARG A 39 -11.57 -3.48 -3.40
N SER A 40 -11.75 -4.67 -2.83
CA SER A 40 -10.66 -5.60 -2.53
C SER A 40 -9.90 -6.10 -3.76
N ASN A 41 -10.61 -6.47 -4.84
CA ASN A 41 -10.00 -7.04 -6.04
C ASN A 41 -8.85 -6.20 -6.66
N PRO A 42 -9.01 -4.89 -6.93
CA PRO A 42 -7.91 -4.09 -7.47
C PRO A 42 -6.75 -3.96 -6.47
N ILE A 43 -7.02 -3.82 -5.17
CA ILE A 43 -5.99 -3.71 -4.14
C ILE A 43 -5.19 -5.00 -4.05
N ASP A 44 -5.87 -6.15 -3.97
CA ASP A 44 -5.24 -7.46 -3.85
C ASP A 44 -4.39 -7.78 -5.08
N LYS A 45 -4.87 -7.43 -6.28
CA LYS A 45 -4.11 -7.62 -7.52
C LYS A 45 -2.81 -6.80 -7.56
N LEU A 46 -2.83 -5.59 -7.02
CA LEU A 46 -1.68 -4.67 -7.07
C LEU A 46 -0.69 -4.88 -5.93
N LEU A 47 -1.18 -5.10 -4.71
CA LEU A 47 -0.36 -5.04 -3.50
C LEU A 47 0.02 -6.41 -2.95
N ASN A 48 -0.64 -7.51 -3.35
CA ASN A 48 -0.22 -8.86 -2.96
C ASN A 48 0.79 -9.49 -3.93
N ASP A 49 1.21 -8.77 -4.97
CA ASP A 49 2.29 -9.22 -5.86
C ASP A 49 3.54 -9.57 -5.04
N PRO A 50 4.18 -10.75 -5.23
CA PRO A 50 5.37 -11.15 -4.49
C PRO A 50 6.54 -10.14 -4.54
N HIS A 51 6.61 -9.32 -5.59
CA HIS A 51 7.62 -8.27 -5.73
C HIS A 51 7.25 -6.97 -5.02
N ILE A 52 5.98 -6.79 -4.61
CA ILE A 52 5.45 -5.56 -3.99
C ILE A 52 5.11 -5.75 -2.52
N LYS A 53 4.49 -6.88 -2.16
CA LYS A 53 3.80 -7.11 -0.88
C LYS A 53 4.64 -6.84 0.38
N ASP A 54 5.95 -7.09 0.32
CA ASP A 54 6.87 -6.94 1.45
C ASP A 54 7.70 -5.64 1.37
N ARG A 55 7.39 -4.74 0.43
CA ARG A 55 8.01 -3.41 0.33
C ARG A 55 7.34 -2.45 1.31
N SER A 56 8.14 -1.56 1.90
CA SER A 56 7.63 -0.42 2.66
C SER A 56 6.95 0.57 1.73
N LEU A 57 5.87 1.20 2.19
CA LEU A 57 5.09 2.09 1.34
C LEU A 57 5.55 3.55 1.44
N PHE A 58 5.64 4.24 0.31
CA PHE A 58 5.48 5.70 0.22
C PHE A 58 4.10 5.96 -0.38
N ILE A 59 3.26 6.76 0.29
CA ILE A 59 1.88 6.99 -0.15
C ILE A 59 1.67 8.49 -0.29
N PHE A 60 1.61 8.95 -1.53
CA PHE A 60 1.22 10.32 -1.87
C PHE A 60 -0.28 10.38 -2.10
N SER A 61 -0.96 11.29 -1.40
CA SER A 61 -2.39 11.55 -1.58
C SER A 61 -2.60 13.03 -1.88
N ILE A 62 -3.53 13.34 -2.79
CA ILE A 62 -3.99 14.72 -3.00
C ILE A 62 -5.47 14.85 -2.69
N SER A 63 -5.82 15.86 -1.90
CA SER A 63 -7.20 16.18 -1.54
C SER A 63 -7.43 17.69 -1.53
N GLY A 64 -8.70 18.10 -1.57
CA GLY A 64 -9.07 19.51 -1.61
C GLY A 64 -10.35 19.72 -2.41
N LEU A 65 -10.79 20.97 -2.55
CA LEU A 65 -12.09 21.31 -3.16
C LEU A 65 -12.31 20.64 -4.53
N ALA A 66 -13.57 20.34 -4.87
CA ALA A 66 -13.92 19.90 -6.21
C ALA A 66 -13.52 20.94 -7.27
N ARG A 67 -13.20 20.46 -8.48
CA ARG A 67 -12.87 21.30 -9.65
C ARG A 67 -11.66 22.24 -9.49
N SER A 68 -10.79 21.99 -8.51
CA SER A 68 -9.56 22.76 -8.24
C SER A 68 -8.31 22.25 -9.00
N GLY A 69 -8.49 21.42 -10.02
CA GLY A 69 -7.39 20.93 -10.86
C GLY A 69 -6.45 19.90 -10.20
N LYS A 70 -6.95 19.07 -9.27
CA LYS A 70 -6.18 17.99 -8.60
C LYS A 70 -5.68 16.93 -9.59
N SER A 71 -6.59 16.27 -10.32
CA SER A 71 -6.24 15.21 -11.27
C SER A 71 -5.40 15.74 -12.44
N PHE A 72 -5.61 17.01 -12.85
CA PHE A 72 -4.71 17.71 -13.79
C PHE A 72 -3.28 17.79 -13.23
N PHE A 73 -3.13 18.23 -11.98
CA PHE A 73 -1.82 18.32 -11.34
C PHE A 73 -1.15 16.95 -11.18
N LEU A 74 -1.89 15.90 -10.79
CA LEU A 74 -1.37 14.56 -10.57
C LEU A 74 -0.66 13.93 -11.78
N ASN A 75 -1.03 14.33 -13.00
CA ASN A 75 -0.39 13.80 -14.19
C ASN A 75 1.07 14.24 -14.34
N PHE A 76 1.49 15.35 -13.70
CA PHE A 76 2.91 15.74 -13.68
C PHE A 76 3.76 14.82 -12.80
N PRO A 77 3.43 14.58 -11.50
CA PRO A 77 4.06 13.51 -10.72
C PRO A 77 4.15 12.17 -11.44
N LEU A 78 3.08 11.73 -12.13
CA LEU A 78 3.11 10.46 -12.85
C LEU A 78 4.18 10.44 -13.96
N LYS A 79 4.30 11.52 -14.76
CA LYS A 79 5.38 11.64 -15.76
C LYS A 79 6.77 11.51 -15.12
N TYR A 80 7.00 12.20 -14.00
CA TYR A 80 8.26 12.10 -13.27
C TYR A 80 8.51 10.69 -12.75
N LEU A 81 7.50 10.03 -12.19
CA LEU A 81 7.64 8.67 -11.66
C LEU A 81 8.03 7.67 -12.76
N TRP A 82 7.39 7.74 -13.93
CA TRP A 82 7.80 6.96 -15.10
C TRP A 82 9.23 7.25 -15.53
N ALA A 83 9.60 8.53 -15.60
CA ALA A 83 10.95 8.94 -15.97
C ALA A 83 12.02 8.46 -14.97
N GLN A 84 11.75 8.58 -13.67
CA GLN A 84 12.69 8.27 -12.58
C GLN A 84 12.84 6.77 -12.33
N TYR A 85 11.73 6.03 -12.28
CA TYR A 85 11.69 4.67 -11.74
C TYR A 85 11.57 3.58 -12.80
N GLU A 86 11.13 3.91 -14.02
CA GLU A 86 10.94 2.92 -15.09
C GLU A 86 11.85 3.19 -16.30
N LYS A 87 11.93 4.44 -16.76
CA LYS A 87 12.72 4.84 -17.94
C LYS A 87 14.17 5.22 -17.60
N HIS A 88 14.41 5.67 -16.36
CA HIS A 88 15.68 6.23 -15.89
C HIS A 88 16.25 7.35 -16.79
N ASP A 89 15.38 8.28 -17.20
CA ASP A 89 15.70 9.38 -18.11
C ASP A 89 15.02 10.66 -17.62
N LEU A 90 15.81 11.51 -16.95
CA LEU A 90 15.32 12.73 -16.30
C LEU A 90 15.56 14.01 -17.10
N ASP A 91 16.37 13.97 -18.16
CA ASP A 91 16.82 15.16 -18.89
C ASP A 91 15.65 15.94 -19.49
N ASP A 92 14.61 15.23 -19.95
CA ASP A 92 13.32 15.78 -20.36
C ASP A 92 12.16 14.92 -19.84
N TRP A 93 12.08 14.76 -18.51
CA TRP A 93 11.02 13.95 -17.90
C TRP A 93 9.60 14.49 -18.14
N MET A 94 9.48 15.80 -18.43
CA MET A 94 8.21 16.43 -18.77
C MET A 94 7.76 16.13 -20.21
N GLY A 95 8.68 15.71 -21.07
CA GLY A 95 8.43 15.39 -22.47
C GLY A 95 8.20 16.63 -23.32
N GLU A 96 8.80 17.78 -22.98
CA GLU A 96 8.63 19.05 -23.71
C GLU A 96 9.12 18.92 -25.17
N TYR A 97 10.14 18.09 -25.39
CA TYR A 97 10.80 17.86 -26.67
C TYR A 97 10.42 16.52 -27.34
N ARG A 98 9.55 15.70 -26.71
CA ARG A 98 9.14 14.39 -27.25
C ARG A 98 7.85 14.45 -28.07
N VAL A 99 7.55 13.39 -28.81
CA VAL A 99 6.32 13.26 -29.60
C VAL A 99 5.12 12.88 -28.72
N ASP A 100 5.35 12.18 -27.60
CA ASP A 100 4.34 11.77 -26.60
C ASP A 100 4.12 12.84 -25.52
N LYS A 101 3.64 14.03 -25.92
CA LYS A 101 3.49 15.21 -25.04
C LYS A 101 2.30 15.12 -24.07
N GLU A 102 1.45 14.13 -24.25
CA GLU A 102 0.16 14.01 -23.57
C GLU A 102 0.31 13.80 -22.05
N LEU A 103 -0.58 14.43 -21.29
CA LEU A 103 -0.76 14.17 -19.85
C LEU A 103 -1.70 12.98 -19.65
N ASN A 104 -1.13 11.77 -19.66
CA ASN A 104 -1.84 10.51 -19.43
C ASN A 104 -1.72 10.05 -17.97
N GLY A 105 -2.78 9.45 -17.43
CA GLY A 105 -2.80 8.95 -16.04
C GLY A 105 -4.19 8.99 -15.42
N PHE A 106 -4.43 9.95 -14.52
CA PHE A 106 -5.75 10.20 -13.96
C PHE A 106 -6.62 10.94 -14.97
N ARG A 107 -7.85 10.48 -15.16
CA ARG A 107 -8.81 11.15 -16.03
C ARG A 107 -9.19 12.50 -15.43
N TRP A 108 -9.12 13.54 -16.24
CA TRP A 108 -9.49 14.90 -15.85
C TRP A 108 -10.21 15.57 -17.03
N SER A 109 -11.09 16.53 -16.74
CA SER A 109 -11.83 17.27 -17.77
C SER A 109 -12.29 18.64 -17.26
N GLY A 110 -12.53 19.57 -18.20
CA GLY A 110 -13.29 20.81 -17.98
C GLY A 110 -14.76 20.58 -17.59
N GLY A 111 -15.51 21.66 -17.37
CA GLY A 111 -16.96 21.59 -17.14
C GLY A 111 -17.46 21.49 -15.68
N LYS A 112 -18.77 21.44 -15.49
CA LYS A 112 -19.45 21.49 -14.17
C LYS A 112 -19.70 20.10 -13.53
N LYS A 113 -19.71 19.02 -14.34
CA LYS A 113 -20.06 17.66 -13.88
C LYS A 113 -18.88 16.90 -13.27
N ARG A 114 -19.17 16.08 -12.26
CA ARG A 114 -18.23 15.29 -11.46
C ARG A 114 -17.43 14.28 -12.31
N GLN A 115 -16.22 13.95 -11.87
CA GLN A 115 -15.38 12.90 -12.48
C GLN A 115 -14.92 11.83 -11.46
N THR A 116 -14.53 12.23 -10.23
CA THR A 116 -14.03 11.29 -9.21
C THR A 116 -14.99 11.15 -8.02
N THR A 117 -15.28 9.90 -7.66
CA THR A 117 -16.06 9.53 -6.46
C THR A 117 -15.18 8.66 -5.56
N GLY A 118 -15.18 8.89 -4.24
CA GLY A 118 -14.34 8.11 -3.30
C GLY A 118 -12.83 8.29 -3.49
N ILE A 119 -12.06 7.20 -3.44
CA ILE A 119 -10.59 7.19 -3.51
C ILE A 119 -10.12 6.32 -4.67
N TRP A 120 -9.23 6.89 -5.49
CA TRP A 120 -8.64 6.25 -6.66
C TRP A 120 -7.14 6.06 -6.45
N MET A 121 -6.63 4.92 -6.90
CA MET A 121 -5.22 4.57 -6.87
C MET A 121 -4.72 4.43 -8.30
N TYR A 122 -3.51 4.91 -8.59
CA TYR A 122 -2.87 4.61 -9.87
C TYR A 122 -2.49 3.13 -9.94
N SER A 123 -2.85 2.43 -11.03
CA SER A 123 -2.68 0.97 -11.12
C SER A 123 -1.25 0.50 -11.37
N HIS A 124 -0.29 1.39 -11.62
CA HIS A 124 1.12 1.03 -11.65
C HIS A 124 1.80 1.42 -10.34
N ILE A 125 2.38 0.44 -9.65
CA ILE A 125 3.10 0.66 -8.39
C ILE A 125 4.58 0.80 -8.73
N PHE A 126 5.12 2.01 -8.60
CA PHE A 126 6.55 2.24 -8.83
C PHE A 126 7.36 1.68 -7.66
N THR A 127 8.59 1.24 -7.93
CA THR A 127 9.44 0.64 -6.89
C THR A 127 10.84 1.25 -6.88
N HIS A 128 11.45 1.24 -5.70
CA HIS A 128 12.85 1.64 -5.53
C HIS A 128 13.55 0.73 -4.53
N ASP A 129 14.77 0.32 -4.86
CA ASP A 129 15.64 -0.49 -4.01
C ASP A 129 16.83 0.39 -3.59
N TYR A 130 16.93 0.68 -2.30
CA TYR A 130 18.03 1.47 -1.76
C TYR A 130 19.26 0.60 -1.52
N SER A 131 20.45 1.22 -1.56
CA SER A 131 21.71 0.55 -1.28
C SER A 131 21.82 0.04 0.17
N ASN A 132 21.06 0.61 1.11
CA ASN A 132 20.97 0.16 2.49
C ASN A 132 20.11 -1.11 2.69
N GLY A 133 19.52 -1.64 1.60
CA GLY A 133 18.65 -2.81 1.63
C GLY A 133 17.16 -2.52 1.82
N ASP A 134 16.77 -1.26 2.08
CA ASP A 134 15.36 -0.88 2.12
C ASP A 134 14.73 -1.00 0.73
N LYS A 135 13.53 -1.56 0.68
CA LYS A 135 12.75 -1.72 -0.55
C LYS A 135 11.43 -1.01 -0.42
N VAL A 136 11.12 -0.16 -1.40
CA VAL A 136 9.98 0.76 -1.33
C VAL A 136 9.06 0.57 -2.52
N ALA A 137 7.77 0.71 -2.26
CA ALA A 137 6.70 0.79 -3.24
C ALA A 137 5.99 2.15 -3.10
N ILE A 138 5.77 2.82 -4.23
CA ILE A 138 5.26 4.19 -4.32
C ILE A 138 3.82 4.12 -4.81
N ILE A 139 2.89 4.62 -4.00
CA ILE A 139 1.46 4.67 -4.28
C ILE A 139 1.04 6.13 -4.46
N VAL A 140 0.25 6.39 -5.51
CA VAL A 140 -0.37 7.70 -5.77
C VAL A 140 -1.88 7.55 -5.66
N LEU A 141 -2.48 8.36 -4.77
CA LEU A 141 -3.91 8.41 -4.50
C LEU A 141 -4.51 9.73 -4.98
N ASP A 142 -5.59 9.65 -5.74
CA ASP A 142 -6.47 10.78 -6.07
C ASP A 142 -7.76 10.65 -5.27
N THR A 143 -8.12 11.70 -4.53
CA THR A 143 -9.38 11.71 -3.79
C THR A 143 -10.42 12.56 -4.49
N GLN A 144 -11.68 12.22 -4.23
CA GLN A 144 -12.79 13.11 -4.53
C GLN A 144 -12.55 14.53 -3.99
N GLY A 145 -13.12 15.52 -4.69
CA GLY A 145 -13.09 16.89 -4.23
C GLY A 145 -14.07 17.17 -3.09
N LEU A 146 -13.60 17.91 -2.08
CA LEU A 146 -14.41 18.40 -0.97
C LEU A 146 -15.51 19.36 -1.47
N HIS A 147 -16.69 19.33 -0.84
CA HIS A 147 -17.80 20.26 -1.05
C HIS A 147 -18.42 20.25 -2.47
N ASP A 148 -18.81 19.08 -2.97
CA ASP A 148 -19.67 19.00 -4.16
C ASP A 148 -21.18 19.02 -3.80
N HIS A 149 -22.04 19.21 -4.80
CA HIS A 149 -23.49 19.33 -4.57
C HIS A 149 -24.17 17.99 -4.21
N ASP A 150 -23.55 16.86 -4.52
CA ASP A 150 -24.16 15.53 -4.45
C ASP A 150 -23.67 14.71 -3.23
N SER A 151 -22.57 15.11 -2.60
CA SER A 151 -22.02 14.42 -1.42
C SER A 151 -22.24 15.27 -0.17
N SER A 152 -22.49 14.61 0.94
CA SER A 152 -22.59 15.32 2.20
C SER A 152 -21.22 15.87 2.63
N ILE A 153 -21.22 16.91 3.47
CA ILE A 153 -20.00 17.40 4.12
C ILE A 153 -19.32 16.25 4.86
N LYS A 154 -20.11 15.39 5.51
CA LYS A 154 -19.65 14.17 6.18
C LYS A 154 -18.86 13.25 5.23
N ASP A 155 -19.39 12.99 4.03
CA ASP A 155 -18.71 12.11 3.07
C ASP A 155 -17.36 12.71 2.63
N CYS A 156 -17.34 14.02 2.40
CA CYS A 156 -16.13 14.74 2.03
C CYS A 156 -15.07 14.68 3.15
N THR A 157 -15.47 14.94 4.40
CA THR A 157 -14.61 14.86 5.58
C THR A 157 -14.08 13.44 5.78
N ALA A 158 -14.91 12.42 5.59
CA ALA A 158 -14.49 11.02 5.71
C ALA A 158 -13.43 10.64 4.67
N ILE A 159 -13.63 11.00 3.40
CA ILE A 159 -12.64 10.75 2.33
C ILE A 159 -11.32 11.44 2.66
N PHE A 160 -11.36 12.70 3.09
CA PHE A 160 -10.17 13.44 3.47
C PHE A 160 -9.46 12.79 4.65
N ALA A 161 -10.20 12.42 5.70
CA ALA A 161 -9.66 11.76 6.88
C ALA A 161 -9.00 10.41 6.54
N ILE A 162 -9.68 9.54 5.79
CA ILE A 162 -9.14 8.25 5.35
C ILE A 162 -7.86 8.47 4.53
N SER A 163 -7.86 9.43 3.60
CA SER A 163 -6.71 9.69 2.74
C SER A 163 -5.49 10.22 3.50
N THR A 164 -5.70 11.07 4.51
CA THR A 164 -4.64 11.59 5.39
C THR A 164 -4.12 10.51 6.33
N LEU A 165 -5.01 9.67 6.90
CA LEU A 165 -4.61 8.54 7.75
C LEU A 165 -3.77 7.52 6.98
N MET A 166 -4.10 7.26 5.72
CA MET A 166 -3.37 6.31 4.87
C MET A 166 -2.06 6.88 4.30
N SER A 167 -2.00 8.19 4.02
CA SER A 167 -0.85 8.78 3.33
C SER A 167 0.36 9.02 4.23
N SER A 168 1.56 9.03 3.64
CA SER A 168 2.78 9.55 4.26
C SER A 168 3.02 11.01 3.88
N LEU A 169 2.54 11.41 2.70
CA LEU A 169 2.48 12.81 2.28
C LEU A 169 1.06 13.12 1.80
N GLN A 170 0.36 13.95 2.57
CA GLN A 170 -0.93 14.50 2.20
C GLN A 170 -0.74 15.87 1.54
N CYS A 171 -1.08 15.97 0.26
CA CYS A 171 -1.10 17.22 -0.49
C CYS A 171 -2.50 17.84 -0.39
N TYR A 172 -2.65 18.90 0.41
CA TYR A 172 -3.88 19.66 0.50
C TYR A 172 -3.91 20.77 -0.55
N ASN A 173 -4.64 20.54 -1.65
CA ASN A 173 -4.80 21.46 -2.76
C ASN A 173 -5.86 22.53 -2.44
N VAL A 174 -5.40 23.77 -2.25
CA VAL A 174 -6.23 24.95 -1.97
C VAL A 174 -6.08 25.98 -3.11
N MET A 175 -7.10 26.81 -3.32
CA MET A 175 -7.08 27.84 -4.37
C MET A 175 -6.79 29.20 -3.76
N GLN A 176 -5.84 29.92 -4.35
CA GLN A 176 -5.41 31.29 -4.07
C GLN A 176 -4.81 31.54 -2.68
N ASN A 177 -5.44 31.08 -1.60
CA ASN A 177 -4.95 31.27 -0.23
C ASN A 177 -5.33 30.11 0.69
N ILE A 178 -4.66 30.02 1.83
CA ILE A 178 -5.05 29.18 2.96
C ILE A 178 -5.98 30.00 3.86
N GLN A 179 -7.19 29.50 4.08
CA GLN A 179 -8.24 30.16 4.86
C GLN A 179 -8.51 29.40 6.17
N GLU A 180 -9.20 30.05 7.12
CA GLU A 180 -9.54 29.44 8.42
C GLU A 180 -10.41 28.18 8.31
N ASN A 181 -11.26 28.08 7.29
CA ASN A 181 -11.99 26.85 7.00
C ASN A 181 -11.04 25.68 6.65
N ASN A 182 -9.95 25.94 5.92
CA ASN A 182 -8.96 24.91 5.60
C ASN A 182 -8.24 24.43 6.87
N LEU A 183 -7.99 25.32 7.83
CA LEU A 183 -7.42 24.93 9.13
C LEU A 183 -8.42 24.14 9.97
N ARG A 184 -9.71 24.52 9.95
CA ARG A 184 -10.78 23.76 10.62
C ARG A 184 -10.95 22.34 10.07
N ASP A 185 -10.74 22.12 8.77
CA ASP A 185 -10.75 20.77 8.19
C ASP A 185 -9.68 19.85 8.83
N LEU A 186 -8.63 20.43 9.43
CA LEU A 186 -7.58 19.68 10.10
C LEU A 186 -7.89 19.37 11.57
N HIS A 187 -8.96 19.92 12.14
CA HIS A 187 -9.29 19.79 13.56
C HIS A 187 -9.49 18.33 14.01
N PHE A 188 -10.02 17.48 13.13
CA PHE A 188 -10.12 16.05 13.43
C PHE A 188 -8.74 15.42 13.67
N PHE A 189 -7.73 15.82 12.90
CA PHE A 189 -6.37 15.29 13.03
C PHE A 189 -5.66 15.82 14.27
N THR A 190 -5.95 17.05 14.69
CA THR A 190 -5.40 17.60 15.93
C THR A 190 -5.87 16.81 17.15
N GLU A 191 -7.17 16.51 17.20
CA GLU A 191 -7.76 15.68 18.25
C GLU A 191 -7.20 14.25 18.23
N TYR A 192 -7.04 13.67 17.05
CA TYR A 192 -6.39 12.37 16.87
C TYR A 192 -4.95 12.39 17.39
N ALA A 193 -4.17 13.40 17.01
CA ALA A 193 -2.77 13.49 17.39
C ALA A 193 -2.59 13.65 18.90
N ARG A 194 -3.41 14.49 19.54
CA ARG A 194 -3.41 14.65 20.99
C ARG A 194 -3.66 13.32 21.72
N LEU A 195 -4.63 12.53 21.24
CA LEU A 195 -4.92 11.22 21.83
C LEU A 195 -3.81 10.19 21.57
N ALA A 196 -3.20 10.22 20.38
CA ALA A 196 -2.08 9.35 20.03
C ALA A 196 -0.86 9.64 20.91
N LEU A 197 -0.51 10.92 21.10
CA LEU A 197 0.65 11.37 21.87
C LEU A 197 0.56 11.05 23.37
N ASN A 198 -0.64 10.80 23.88
CA ASN A 198 -0.83 10.27 25.24
C ASN A 198 -0.43 8.79 25.38
N GLN A 199 -0.29 8.06 24.26
CA GLN A 199 0.04 6.62 24.22
C GLN A 199 1.43 6.34 23.63
N THR A 200 1.95 7.26 22.82
CA THR A 200 3.26 7.14 22.15
C THR A 200 3.94 8.49 22.05
N THR A 201 5.26 8.52 21.90
CA THR A 201 6.02 9.75 21.65
C THR A 201 6.09 10.10 20.15
N GLU A 202 5.58 9.22 19.29
CA GLU A 202 5.63 9.39 17.84
C GLU A 202 4.49 10.30 17.36
N ILE A 203 4.82 11.31 16.56
CA ILE A 203 3.82 12.15 15.87
C ILE A 203 3.10 11.27 14.83
N PRO A 204 1.75 11.21 14.83
CA PRO A 204 1.03 10.20 14.05
C PRO A 204 0.97 10.49 12.55
N PHE A 205 1.02 11.78 12.16
CA PHE A 205 1.00 12.19 10.77
C PHE A 205 2.37 12.72 10.36
N GLN A 206 2.77 12.41 9.13
CA GLN A 206 4.12 12.71 8.68
C GLN A 206 4.16 14.06 7.98
N LYS A 207 3.86 14.13 6.68
CA LYS A 207 3.94 15.38 5.93
C LYS A 207 2.59 15.86 5.43
N LEU A 208 2.25 17.10 5.76
CA LEU A 208 1.19 17.87 5.13
C LEU A 208 1.81 18.95 4.23
N LEU A 209 1.41 18.96 2.97
CA LEU A 209 1.81 19.99 2.01
C LEU A 209 0.57 20.75 1.53
N PHE A 210 0.45 22.01 1.89
CA PHE A 210 -0.50 22.92 1.26
C PHE A 210 -0.03 23.28 -0.14
N LEU A 211 -0.71 22.77 -1.16
CA LEU A 211 -0.49 23.18 -2.55
C LEU A 211 -1.43 24.35 -2.86
N VAL A 212 -0.90 25.57 -2.76
CA VAL A 212 -1.68 26.80 -2.98
C VAL A 212 -1.65 27.12 -4.48
N ARG A 213 -2.76 26.85 -5.15
CA ARG A 213 -2.95 27.08 -6.59
C ARG A 213 -3.23 28.54 -6.87
N ASP A 214 -2.84 29.03 -8.04
CA ASP A 214 -3.17 30.38 -8.51
C ASP A 214 -2.78 31.50 -7.51
N TRP A 215 -1.61 31.36 -6.87
CA TRP A 215 -1.13 32.31 -5.87
C TRP A 215 -1.00 33.72 -6.47
N PRO A 216 -1.78 34.72 -5.96
CA PRO A 216 -1.83 36.04 -6.59
C PRO A 216 -0.77 37.01 -6.06
N TYR A 217 -0.20 36.75 -4.87
CA TYR A 217 0.69 37.68 -4.15
C TYR A 217 2.18 37.36 -4.35
N ALA A 218 2.57 37.02 -5.58
CA ALA A 218 3.95 36.64 -5.92
C ALA A 218 5.00 37.76 -5.71
N LYS A 219 4.54 39.00 -5.51
CA LYS A 219 5.40 40.14 -5.17
C LYS A 219 5.80 40.16 -3.70
N ASP A 220 4.92 39.67 -2.83
CA ASP A 220 5.11 39.68 -1.38
C ASP A 220 5.79 38.39 -0.93
N VAL A 221 5.28 37.25 -1.40
CA VAL A 221 5.89 35.94 -1.21
C VAL A 221 6.07 35.27 -2.57
N ASN A 222 7.32 35.00 -2.93
CA ASN A 222 7.66 34.37 -4.20
C ASN A 222 7.00 32.99 -4.35
N TYR A 223 6.72 32.60 -5.59
CA TYR A 223 6.32 31.22 -5.92
C TYR A 223 7.40 30.20 -5.48
N GLY A 224 6.99 28.96 -5.24
CA GLY A 224 7.86 27.91 -4.69
C GLY A 224 7.47 27.54 -3.26
N TYR A 225 8.44 27.07 -2.46
CA TYR A 225 8.18 26.83 -1.03
C TYR A 225 7.90 28.14 -0.31
N GLY A 226 6.73 28.22 0.31
CA GLY A 226 6.21 29.41 0.99
C GLY A 226 6.39 29.32 2.49
N ASP A 227 7.61 29.06 2.98
CA ASP A 227 7.87 28.87 4.41
C ASP A 227 7.44 30.10 5.23
N THR A 228 7.74 31.31 4.74
CA THR A 228 7.31 32.57 5.37
C THR A 228 5.80 32.73 5.41
N TYR A 229 5.10 32.29 4.35
CA TYR A 229 3.63 32.33 4.30
C TYR A 229 3.02 31.29 5.25
N MET A 230 3.62 30.10 5.36
CA MET A 230 3.17 29.09 6.30
C MET A 230 3.36 29.54 7.75
N GLU A 231 4.50 30.18 8.05
CA GLU A 231 4.77 30.78 9.36
C GLU A 231 3.76 31.87 9.69
N GLU A 232 3.42 32.76 8.76
CA GLU A 232 2.37 33.77 8.92
C GLU A 232 1.01 33.14 9.25
N ILE A 233 0.62 32.09 8.53
CA ILE A 233 -0.68 31.42 8.72
C ILE A 233 -0.75 30.70 10.08
N LEU A 234 0.34 30.06 10.52
CA LEU A 234 0.39 29.28 11.76
C LEU A 234 0.78 30.10 12.99
N THR A 235 1.28 31.32 12.82
CA THR A 235 1.57 32.22 13.94
C THR A 235 0.28 32.88 14.43
N ALA A 236 0.01 32.72 15.72
CA ALA A 236 -1.12 33.37 16.36
C ALA A 236 -0.93 34.90 16.41
N THR A 237 -2.00 35.65 16.17
CA THR A 237 -2.00 37.13 16.25
C THR A 237 -2.86 37.60 17.41
N ASN A 238 -2.59 38.79 17.95
CA ASN A 238 -3.35 39.34 19.09
C ASN A 238 -4.83 39.63 18.77
N GLU A 239 -5.19 39.66 17.49
CA GLU A 239 -6.56 39.92 17.01
C GLU A 239 -7.41 38.65 16.93
N GLN A 240 -6.79 37.48 17.01
CA GLN A 240 -7.47 36.18 16.92
C GLN A 240 -8.07 35.75 18.27
N THR A 241 -9.11 34.91 18.21
CA THR A 241 -9.73 34.36 19.42
C THR A 241 -8.83 33.29 20.06
N PRO A 242 -9.00 32.99 21.37
CA PRO A 242 -8.26 31.92 22.03
C PRO A 242 -8.40 30.56 21.33
N GLU A 243 -9.56 30.26 20.76
CA GLU A 243 -9.81 29.02 20.00
C GLU A 243 -8.95 28.95 18.72
N MET A 244 -8.76 30.09 18.03
CA MET A 244 -7.91 30.17 16.84
C MET A 244 -6.42 30.02 17.18
N HIS A 245 -5.99 30.50 18.35
CA HIS A 245 -4.63 30.29 18.86
C HIS A 245 -4.38 28.82 19.17
N GLN A 246 -5.32 28.20 19.89
CA GLN A 246 -5.23 26.79 20.26
C GLN A 246 -5.16 25.89 19.01
N MET A 247 -6.01 26.14 18.02
CA MET A 247 -6.02 25.38 16.76
C MET A 247 -4.66 25.39 16.04
N ARG A 248 -3.98 26.54 15.98
CA ARG A 248 -2.65 26.67 15.37
C ARG A 248 -1.58 25.90 16.13
N ASN A 249 -1.58 26.01 17.46
CA ASN A 249 -0.67 25.25 18.31
C ASN A 249 -0.89 23.75 18.14
N ASP A 250 -2.15 23.31 18.10
CA ASP A 250 -2.48 21.91 17.94
C ASP A 250 -2.05 21.39 16.55
N ILE A 251 -2.29 22.16 15.48
CA ILE A 251 -1.84 21.83 14.12
C ILE A 251 -0.32 21.64 14.05
N ASN A 252 0.45 22.54 14.67
CA ASN A 252 1.91 22.45 14.72
C ASN A 252 2.41 21.16 15.41
N SER A 253 1.62 20.59 16.33
CA SER A 253 1.95 19.32 17.01
C SER A 253 1.42 18.07 16.31
N THR A 254 0.64 18.22 15.23
CA THR A 254 -0.10 17.13 14.58
C THR A 254 0.71 16.40 13.51
N PHE A 255 1.53 17.14 12.76
CA PHE A 255 2.30 16.63 11.63
C PHE A 255 3.81 16.81 11.88
N GLU A 256 4.63 15.85 11.48
CA GLU A 256 6.10 15.99 11.53
C GLU A 256 6.59 17.17 10.68
N GLN A 257 5.92 17.44 9.55
CA GLN A 257 6.22 18.56 8.66
C GLN A 257 4.94 19.16 8.08
N ILE A 258 4.83 20.49 8.14
CA ILE A 258 3.80 21.26 7.46
C ILE A 258 4.49 22.28 6.56
N ASN A 259 4.25 22.20 5.27
CA ASN A 259 4.81 23.15 4.30
C ASN A 259 3.71 23.73 3.41
N ALA A 260 3.98 24.88 2.82
CA ALA A 260 3.20 25.42 1.70
C ALA A 260 4.06 25.46 0.44
N PHE A 261 3.45 25.16 -0.71
CA PHE A 261 4.03 25.40 -2.02
C PHE A 261 3.09 26.28 -2.84
N LEU A 262 3.58 27.47 -3.21
CA LEU A 262 2.86 28.53 -3.87
C LEU A 262 3.02 28.41 -5.39
N MET A 263 1.95 28.03 -6.08
CA MET A 263 1.93 27.78 -7.52
C MET A 263 1.39 29.00 -8.28
N PRO A 264 1.99 29.37 -9.43
CA PRO A 264 1.38 30.33 -10.34
C PRO A 264 0.12 29.75 -10.99
N TYR A 265 -0.61 30.61 -11.68
CA TYR A 265 -1.74 30.22 -12.53
C TYR A 265 -1.26 29.36 -13.73
N PRO A 266 -1.95 28.24 -14.06
CA PRO A 266 -1.53 27.32 -15.13
C PRO A 266 -1.75 27.84 -16.56
N GLY A 267 -2.45 28.96 -16.75
CA GLY A 267 -2.76 29.55 -18.05
C GLY A 267 -4.24 29.43 -18.44
N THR A 268 -4.70 30.35 -19.29
CA THR A 268 -6.12 30.50 -19.67
C THR A 268 -6.65 29.30 -20.45
N TYR A 269 -5.82 28.71 -21.33
CA TYR A 269 -6.18 27.52 -22.10
C TYR A 269 -6.64 26.35 -21.22
N ILE A 270 -5.99 26.16 -20.07
CA ILE A 270 -6.32 25.09 -19.12
C ILE A 270 -7.54 25.47 -18.29
N ALA A 271 -7.60 26.70 -17.79
CA ALA A 271 -8.65 27.13 -16.88
C ALA A 271 -10.03 27.28 -17.54
N GLU A 272 -10.06 27.71 -18.81
CA GLU A 272 -11.30 27.90 -19.56
C GLU A 272 -11.87 26.59 -20.13
N GLY A 273 -11.25 25.45 -19.84
CA GLY A 273 -11.75 24.16 -20.30
C GLY A 273 -11.69 23.98 -21.82
N MET A 274 -10.88 24.76 -22.54
CA MET A 274 -10.64 24.60 -23.98
C MET A 274 -10.03 23.22 -24.33
N ALA A 275 -9.60 22.47 -23.31
CA ALA A 275 -9.25 21.05 -23.37
C ALA A 275 -10.46 20.08 -23.37
N GLU A 276 -11.71 20.55 -23.39
CA GLU A 276 -12.92 19.72 -23.22
C GLU A 276 -13.09 18.61 -24.29
N ASN A 277 -12.49 18.77 -25.47
CA ASN A 277 -12.54 17.78 -26.54
C ASN A 277 -11.33 16.86 -26.61
N SER A 278 -10.32 17.04 -25.74
CA SER A 278 -9.14 16.18 -25.71
C SER A 278 -8.87 15.75 -24.27
N SER A 279 -8.93 14.44 -24.02
CA SER A 279 -8.38 13.82 -22.80
C SER A 279 -6.85 14.00 -22.68
N HIS A 280 -6.29 14.76 -23.63
CA HIS A 280 -4.90 14.93 -23.97
C HIS A 280 -4.66 16.45 -24.00
N VAL A 281 -3.92 16.96 -23.03
CA VAL A 281 -3.31 18.28 -23.15
C VAL A 281 -1.84 18.09 -23.35
N ASP A 282 -1.35 18.68 -24.43
CA ASP A 282 0.07 18.78 -24.67
C ASP A 282 0.67 19.78 -23.67
N THR A 283 1.76 19.36 -23.06
CA THR A 283 2.56 20.16 -22.11
C THR A 283 2.89 21.59 -22.56
N PRO A 284 3.08 21.91 -23.87
CA PRO A 284 3.29 23.27 -24.38
C PRO A 284 2.11 24.24 -24.19
N ASN A 285 0.89 23.75 -23.92
CA ASN A 285 -0.29 24.60 -23.72
C ASN A 285 -0.45 25.07 -22.27
N VAL A 286 0.51 24.74 -21.40
CA VAL A 286 0.58 25.16 -20.00
C VAL A 286 1.59 26.30 -19.87
N ASP A 287 1.28 27.29 -19.04
CA ASP A 287 2.16 28.44 -18.85
C ASP A 287 3.58 28.02 -18.41
N ALA A 288 4.61 28.56 -19.06
CA ALA A 288 6.00 28.19 -18.80
C ALA A 288 6.44 28.47 -17.35
N LYS A 289 5.87 29.51 -16.71
CA LYS A 289 6.11 29.81 -15.30
C LYS A 289 5.54 28.70 -14.42
N PHE A 290 4.34 28.20 -14.72
CA PHE A 290 3.76 27.06 -14.02
C PHE A 290 4.65 25.81 -14.14
N ILE A 291 5.07 25.50 -15.36
CA ILE A 291 5.94 24.35 -15.62
C ILE A 291 7.27 24.45 -14.86
N LYS A 292 7.87 25.64 -14.76
CA LYS A 292 9.08 25.86 -13.94
C LYS A 292 8.88 25.42 -12.48
N TYR A 293 7.74 25.77 -11.87
CA TYR A 293 7.49 25.43 -10.47
C TYR A 293 7.02 23.97 -10.28
N VAL A 294 6.36 23.37 -11.28
CA VAL A 294 6.15 21.91 -11.32
C VAL A 294 7.49 21.16 -11.33
N LYS A 295 8.44 21.62 -12.17
CA LYS A 295 9.80 21.06 -12.24
C LYS A 295 10.60 21.19 -10.94
N MET A 296 10.22 22.13 -10.08
CA MET A 296 10.80 22.27 -8.74
C MET A 296 10.11 21.35 -7.71
N LEU A 297 8.78 21.34 -7.69
CA LEU A 297 7.99 20.62 -6.69
C LEU A 297 8.02 19.10 -6.86
N VAL A 298 7.90 18.61 -8.09
CA VAL A 298 7.74 17.17 -8.30
C VAL A 298 8.99 16.39 -7.86
N PRO A 299 10.22 16.77 -8.26
CA PRO A 299 11.43 16.08 -7.78
C PRO A 299 11.66 16.26 -6.26
N SER A 300 11.27 17.40 -5.68
CA SER A 300 11.43 17.61 -4.23
C SER A 300 10.55 16.68 -3.38
N ILE A 301 9.51 16.08 -3.98
CA ILE A 301 8.67 15.06 -3.35
C ILE A 301 9.11 13.64 -3.73
N PHE A 302 9.33 13.40 -5.02
CA PHE A 302 9.40 12.04 -5.57
C PHE A 302 10.81 11.56 -5.91
N ALA A 303 11.86 12.38 -5.76
CA ALA A 303 13.23 11.89 -5.88
C ALA A 303 13.51 10.83 -4.81
N PRO A 304 14.35 9.81 -5.09
CA PRO A 304 14.57 8.70 -4.16
C PRO A 304 14.90 9.15 -2.73
N ASN A 305 15.81 10.11 -2.56
CA ASN A 305 16.22 10.59 -1.23
C ASN A 305 15.13 11.37 -0.48
N ASN A 306 14.03 11.74 -1.14
CA ASN A 306 12.94 12.54 -0.56
C ASN A 306 11.70 11.70 -0.21
N LEU A 307 11.70 10.39 -0.49
CA LEU A 307 10.55 9.52 -0.22
C LEU A 307 10.38 9.28 1.30
N ILE A 308 9.31 9.84 1.86
CA ILE A 308 8.91 9.64 3.25
C ILE A 308 8.08 8.36 3.38
N LEU A 309 8.68 7.29 3.92
CA LEU A 309 7.99 6.01 4.09
C LEU A 309 6.88 6.11 5.13
N LYS A 310 5.71 5.55 4.82
CA LYS A 310 4.54 5.52 5.71
C LYS A 310 4.89 4.83 7.00
N ARG A 311 4.74 5.56 8.10
CA ARG A 311 4.87 5.02 9.46
C ARG A 311 3.57 5.11 10.23
N ILE A 312 3.33 4.11 11.07
CA ILE A 312 2.27 4.09 12.08
C ILE A 312 2.93 3.66 13.39
N ASN A 313 2.91 4.55 14.38
CA ASN A 313 3.61 4.35 15.66
C ASN A 313 5.09 3.94 15.49
N GLY A 314 5.82 4.71 14.66
CA GLY A 314 7.24 4.47 14.36
C GLY A 314 7.53 3.29 13.42
N GLN A 315 6.55 2.44 13.12
CA GLN A 315 6.75 1.26 12.27
C GLN A 315 6.43 1.53 10.80
N LYS A 316 7.32 1.09 9.91
CA LYS A 316 7.10 1.15 8.44
C LYS A 316 5.92 0.25 8.05
N MET A 317 4.97 0.81 7.29
CA MET A 317 3.84 0.09 6.73
C MET A 317 4.26 -0.67 5.46
N HIS A 318 3.92 -1.95 5.36
CA HIS A 318 4.17 -2.75 4.15
C HIS A 318 2.94 -2.78 3.22
N ALA A 319 3.17 -3.04 1.94
CA ALA A 319 2.11 -3.13 0.93
C ALA A 319 1.01 -4.14 1.29
N ARG A 320 1.38 -5.30 1.83
CA ARG A 320 0.45 -6.34 2.30
C ARG A 320 -0.50 -5.91 3.41
N ASP A 321 -0.15 -4.85 4.15
CA ASP A 321 -0.94 -4.35 5.27
C ASP A 321 -1.93 -3.24 4.84
N PHE A 322 -1.70 -2.61 3.67
CA PHE A 322 -2.48 -1.49 3.15
C PHE A 322 -3.99 -1.72 3.19
N LYS A 323 -4.43 -2.87 2.68
CA LYS A 323 -5.85 -3.22 2.60
C LYS A 323 -6.49 -3.29 3.98
N THR A 324 -5.84 -3.95 4.94
CA THR A 324 -6.36 -4.11 6.30
C THR A 324 -6.55 -2.77 7.00
N PHE A 325 -5.61 -1.83 6.85
CA PHE A 325 -5.78 -0.47 7.37
C PHE A 325 -6.92 0.28 6.68
N LEU A 326 -7.00 0.21 5.35
CA LEU A 326 -8.06 0.87 4.59
C LEU A 326 -9.45 0.35 4.97
N GLU A 327 -9.62 -0.97 5.09
CA GLU A 327 -10.87 -1.62 5.51
C GLU A 327 -11.28 -1.15 6.91
N LYS A 328 -10.34 -1.11 7.86
CA LYS A 328 -10.60 -0.66 9.23
C LYS A 328 -10.99 0.81 9.31
N TYR A 329 -10.37 1.67 8.52
CA TYR A 329 -10.77 3.07 8.45
C TYR A 329 -12.14 3.23 7.81
N VAL A 330 -12.41 2.59 6.67
CA VAL A 330 -13.71 2.65 6.01
C VAL A 330 -14.84 2.13 6.92
N GLU A 331 -14.61 1.05 7.66
CA GLU A 331 -15.56 0.50 8.63
C GLU A 331 -15.99 1.56 9.67
N ILE A 332 -15.02 2.28 10.24
CA ILE A 332 -15.29 3.32 11.24
C ILE A 332 -16.00 4.54 10.63
N PHE A 333 -15.60 4.99 9.44
CA PHE A 333 -16.20 6.15 8.80
C PHE A 333 -17.61 5.89 8.21
N ASN A 334 -18.02 4.62 8.10
CA ASN A 334 -19.38 4.22 7.74
C ASN A 334 -20.38 4.28 8.92
N GLY A 335 -19.94 4.62 10.13
CA GLY A 335 -20.84 4.81 11.27
C GLY A 335 -21.90 5.89 11.03
N ASN A 336 -22.95 5.92 11.85
CA ASN A 336 -24.05 6.90 11.73
C ASN A 336 -23.55 8.35 11.81
N GLU A 337 -22.53 8.61 12.62
CA GLU A 337 -21.89 9.90 12.80
C GLU A 337 -20.45 9.86 12.29
N LEU A 338 -19.83 11.03 12.08
CA LEU A 338 -18.39 11.07 11.87
C LEU A 338 -17.71 10.51 13.13
N PRO A 339 -16.76 9.57 12.98
CA PRO A 339 -16.12 8.96 14.13
C PRO A 339 -15.36 10.01 14.92
N ASP A 340 -15.39 9.89 16.24
CA ASP A 340 -14.48 10.66 17.06
C ASP A 340 -13.03 10.21 16.84
N ALA A 341 -12.11 11.09 17.21
CA ALA A 341 -10.68 10.84 17.09
C ALA A 341 -10.25 9.57 17.86
N LYS A 342 -10.91 9.26 18.99
CA LYS A 342 -10.62 8.09 19.82
C LYS A 342 -10.94 6.77 19.10
N SER A 343 -12.08 6.69 18.43
CA SER A 343 -12.53 5.51 17.68
C SER A 343 -11.58 5.24 16.52
N SER A 344 -11.20 6.29 15.79
CA SER A 344 -10.21 6.21 14.70
C SER A 344 -8.83 5.76 15.19
N LEU A 345 -8.43 6.21 16.39
CA LEU A 345 -7.22 5.76 17.04
C LEU A 345 -7.28 4.27 17.40
N MET A 346 -8.42 3.81 17.93
CA MET A 346 -8.65 2.39 18.23
C MET A 346 -8.60 1.52 16.97
N ALA A 347 -9.21 1.93 15.84
CA ALA A 347 -9.04 1.19 14.57
C ALA A 347 -7.59 1.13 14.12
N THR A 348 -6.82 2.20 14.31
CA THR A 348 -5.40 2.21 13.95
C THR A 348 -4.63 1.19 14.79
N ALA A 349 -4.93 1.11 16.09
CA ALA A 349 -4.36 0.11 16.99
C ALA A 349 -4.75 -1.32 16.59
N GLU A 350 -6.02 -1.56 16.31
CA GLU A 350 -6.52 -2.87 15.87
C GLU A 350 -5.86 -3.31 14.57
N ALA A 351 -5.83 -2.46 13.55
CA ALA A 351 -5.21 -2.76 12.27
C ALA A 351 -3.71 -3.07 12.42
N SER A 352 -3.00 -2.29 13.24
CA SER A 352 -1.58 -2.51 13.54
C SER A 352 -1.34 -3.82 14.27
N LEU A 353 -2.16 -4.16 15.28
CA LEU A 353 -2.05 -5.42 16.01
C LEU A 353 -2.44 -6.62 15.14
N SER A 354 -3.44 -6.49 14.27
CA SER A 354 -3.81 -7.54 13.29
C SER A 354 -2.67 -7.81 12.31
N ALA A 355 -2.02 -6.76 11.79
CA ALA A 355 -0.85 -6.90 10.92
C ALA A 355 0.30 -7.61 11.66
N LEU A 356 0.55 -7.25 12.92
CA LEU A 356 1.57 -7.89 13.76
C LEU A 356 1.27 -9.38 14.03
N ILE A 357 0.02 -9.75 14.37
CA ILE A 357 -0.35 -11.16 14.54
C ILE A 357 -0.07 -11.94 13.26
N LYS A 358 -0.47 -11.40 12.10
CA LYS A 358 -0.24 -12.05 10.81
C LYS A 358 1.24 -12.24 10.52
N GLU A 359 2.09 -11.26 10.84
CA GLU A 359 3.55 -11.37 10.72
C GLU A 359 4.11 -12.47 11.63
N CYS A 360 3.67 -12.52 12.90
CA CYS A 360 4.07 -13.56 13.86
C CYS A 360 3.66 -14.97 13.41
N LEU A 361 2.44 -15.13 12.89
CA LEU A 361 1.95 -16.41 12.39
C LEU A 361 2.70 -16.85 11.13
N ASN A 362 2.97 -15.94 10.20
CA ASN A 362 3.77 -16.26 9.02
C ASN A 362 5.18 -16.74 9.41
N LEU A 363 5.84 -16.08 10.37
CA LEU A 363 7.15 -16.50 10.86
C LEU A 363 7.11 -17.90 11.52
N TYR A 364 6.07 -18.17 12.31
CA TYR A 364 5.86 -19.48 12.91
C TYR A 364 5.69 -20.55 11.84
N GLU A 365 4.80 -20.32 10.87
CA GLU A 365 4.52 -21.25 9.78
C GLU A 365 5.76 -21.53 8.94
N GLU A 366 6.49 -20.49 8.53
CA GLU A 366 7.72 -20.62 7.73
C GLU A 366 8.74 -21.54 8.42
N ARG A 367 8.95 -21.34 9.72
CA ARG A 367 9.88 -22.15 10.52
C ARG A 367 9.42 -23.59 10.69
N MET A 368 8.12 -23.82 10.87
CA MET A 368 7.56 -25.17 10.96
C MET A 368 7.66 -25.91 9.62
N PHE A 369 7.26 -25.25 8.52
CA PHE A 369 7.32 -25.82 7.18
C PHE A 369 8.74 -26.17 6.73
N HIS A 370 9.70 -25.29 7.01
CA HIS A 370 11.09 -25.52 6.61
C HIS A 370 11.64 -26.86 7.13
N VAL A 371 11.29 -27.25 8.36
CA VAL A 371 11.76 -28.51 8.95
C VAL A 371 11.01 -29.72 8.39
N ILE A 372 9.69 -29.60 8.21
CA ILE A 372 8.87 -30.69 7.64
C ILE A 372 9.32 -31.01 6.21
N ILE A 373 9.58 -30.00 5.39
CA ILE A 373 10.04 -30.17 4.00
C ILE A 373 11.42 -30.85 3.97
N LEU A 374 12.33 -30.50 4.88
CA LEU A 374 13.70 -31.02 4.85
C LEU A 374 13.85 -32.44 5.42
N ARG A 375 13.03 -32.81 6.41
CA ARG A 375 13.21 -34.09 7.14
C ARG A 375 12.20 -35.17 6.78
N GLU A 376 11.22 -34.87 5.94
CA GLU A 376 10.11 -35.73 5.53
C GLU A 376 9.18 -36.14 6.70
N HIS A 377 9.69 -36.73 7.79
CA HIS A 377 8.90 -37.07 8.99
C HIS A 377 9.70 -36.88 10.27
N LEU A 378 9.10 -36.24 11.27
CA LEU A 378 9.68 -36.00 12.58
C LEU A 378 9.10 -36.95 13.63
N THR A 379 9.91 -37.32 14.62
CA THR A 379 9.38 -37.91 15.85
C THR A 379 8.52 -36.89 16.61
N ILE A 380 7.61 -37.36 17.47
CA ILE A 380 6.74 -36.48 18.28
C ILE A 380 7.58 -35.49 19.10
N SER A 381 8.69 -35.93 19.68
CA SER A 381 9.58 -35.08 20.48
C SER A 381 10.29 -34.02 19.62
N GLU A 382 10.74 -34.36 18.41
CA GLU A 382 11.37 -33.39 17.50
C GLU A 382 10.37 -32.36 16.99
N LEU A 383 9.16 -32.80 16.64
CA LEU A 383 8.09 -31.89 16.20
C LEU A 383 7.72 -30.91 17.31
N PHE A 384 7.56 -31.39 18.54
CA PHE A 384 7.27 -30.55 19.70
C PHE A 384 8.40 -29.55 19.99
N LEU A 385 9.67 -29.98 19.91
CA LEU A 385 10.81 -29.09 20.08
C LEU A 385 10.84 -27.98 19.01
N GLN A 386 10.53 -28.34 17.77
CA GLN A 386 10.45 -27.38 16.67
C GLN A 386 9.28 -26.39 16.87
N HIS A 387 8.14 -26.87 17.37
CA HIS A 387 7.02 -26.03 17.74
C HIS A 387 7.41 -25.00 18.79
N GLU A 388 7.98 -25.42 19.91
CA GLU A 388 8.36 -24.51 20.99
C GLU A 388 9.39 -23.47 20.53
N THR A 389 10.37 -23.87 19.71
CA THR A 389 11.36 -22.96 19.13
C THR A 389 10.72 -21.93 18.17
N SER A 390 9.79 -22.38 17.33
CA SER A 390 9.09 -21.51 16.37
C SER A 390 8.12 -20.57 17.07
N LYS A 391 7.41 -21.07 18.08
CA LYS A 391 6.49 -20.32 18.94
C LYS A 391 7.22 -19.23 19.72
N GLU A 392 8.37 -19.54 20.33
CA GLU A 392 9.16 -18.54 21.06
C GLU A 392 9.68 -17.43 20.13
N ALA A 393 10.01 -17.77 18.88
CA ALA A 393 10.40 -16.76 17.89
C ALA A 393 9.25 -15.82 17.50
N ALA A 394 8.05 -16.36 17.28
CA ALA A 394 6.86 -15.56 17.04
C ALA A 394 6.53 -14.66 18.27
N TRP A 395 6.68 -15.20 19.48
CA TRP A 395 6.50 -14.43 20.72
C TRP A 395 7.56 -13.34 20.94
N SER A 396 8.80 -13.64 20.61
CA SER A 396 9.89 -12.66 20.64
C SER A 396 9.58 -11.49 19.68
N LEU A 397 9.15 -11.79 18.46
CA LEU A 397 8.71 -10.79 17.50
C LEU A 397 7.56 -9.93 18.05
N PHE A 398 6.50 -10.57 18.57
CA PHE A 398 5.35 -9.86 19.16
C PHE A 398 5.75 -8.97 20.33
N ARG A 399 6.66 -9.43 21.20
CA ARG A 399 7.13 -8.66 22.37
C ARG A 399 7.94 -7.43 21.96
N ASN A 400 8.86 -7.60 21.02
CA ASN A 400 9.83 -6.56 20.64
C ASN A 400 9.25 -5.48 19.74
N ARG A 401 8.17 -5.77 19.00
CA ARG A 401 7.50 -4.79 18.14
C ARG A 401 6.77 -3.71 18.98
N PRO A 402 6.94 -2.41 18.68
CA PRO A 402 6.14 -1.37 19.31
C PRO A 402 4.64 -1.63 19.15
N LYS A 403 3.88 -1.57 20.25
CA LYS A 403 2.43 -1.82 20.22
C LYS A 403 1.70 -0.53 20.54
N PHE A 404 0.58 -0.34 19.84
CA PHE A 404 -0.27 0.81 19.96
C PHE A 404 -1.64 0.37 20.55
N GLY A 405 -2.28 1.21 21.36
CA GLY A 405 -3.58 0.90 21.98
C GLY A 405 -3.53 0.51 23.46
N GLY A 406 -4.72 0.42 24.06
CA GLY A 406 -4.88 0.15 25.49
C GLY A 406 -4.43 -1.26 25.91
N ARG A 407 -4.07 -1.42 27.20
CA ARG A 407 -3.56 -2.69 27.76
C ARG A 407 -4.52 -3.86 27.53
N GLU A 408 -5.83 -3.65 27.66
CA GLU A 408 -6.83 -4.69 27.45
C GLU A 408 -6.86 -5.20 26.01
N LEU A 409 -6.80 -4.28 25.03
CA LEU A 409 -6.74 -4.61 23.61
C LEU A 409 -5.48 -5.42 23.29
N ILE A 410 -4.33 -5.00 23.81
CA ILE A 410 -3.08 -5.75 23.60
C ILE A 410 -3.17 -7.16 24.21
N LEU A 411 -3.83 -7.31 25.37
CA LEU A 411 -4.03 -8.61 26.01
C LEU A 411 -5.02 -9.51 25.26
N SER A 412 -6.05 -8.97 24.59
CA SER A 412 -6.93 -9.78 23.75
C SER A 412 -6.19 -10.32 22.53
N PHE A 413 -5.42 -9.48 21.84
CA PHE A 413 -4.58 -9.90 20.70
C PHE A 413 -3.47 -10.87 21.12
N ARG A 414 -2.93 -10.72 22.32
CA ARG A 414 -2.00 -11.71 22.90
C ARG A 414 -2.64 -13.10 23.02
N ARG A 415 -3.86 -13.18 23.57
CA ARG A 415 -4.61 -14.44 23.68
C ARG A 415 -4.95 -15.02 22.31
N GLN A 416 -5.28 -14.16 21.34
CA GLN A 416 -5.54 -14.58 19.97
C GLN A 416 -4.29 -15.23 19.34
N LEU A 417 -3.12 -14.60 19.43
CA LEU A 417 -1.88 -15.17 18.90
C LEU A 417 -1.57 -16.55 19.50
N GLU A 418 -1.77 -16.72 20.80
CA GLU A 418 -1.58 -18.00 21.49
C GLU A 418 -2.52 -19.09 20.96
N HIS A 419 -3.80 -18.74 20.79
CA HIS A 419 -4.80 -19.63 20.24
C HIS A 419 -4.51 -20.01 18.78
N ASP A 420 -4.14 -19.04 17.95
CA ASP A 420 -3.86 -19.24 16.53
C ASP A 420 -2.62 -20.11 16.33
N ILE A 421 -1.55 -19.91 17.11
CA ILE A 421 -0.36 -20.78 17.10
C ILE A 421 -0.73 -22.21 17.52
N SER A 422 -1.54 -22.37 18.57
CA SER A 422 -1.96 -23.70 19.05
C SER A 422 -2.78 -24.43 17.98
N THR A 423 -3.67 -23.71 17.29
CA THR A 423 -4.47 -24.24 16.19
C THR A 423 -3.60 -24.67 15.00
N LYS A 424 -2.60 -23.85 14.65
CA LYS A 424 -1.64 -24.18 13.59
C LYS A 424 -0.75 -25.36 13.96
N TYR A 425 -0.41 -25.53 15.23
CA TYR A 425 0.34 -26.69 15.69
C TYR A 425 -0.42 -28.00 15.48
N LEU A 426 -1.72 -28.05 15.81
CA LEU A 426 -2.57 -29.22 15.54
C LEU A 426 -2.56 -29.59 14.05
N PHE A 427 -2.61 -28.60 13.17
CA PHE A 427 -2.47 -28.83 11.72
C PHE A 427 -1.12 -29.47 11.36
N PHE A 428 -0.02 -29.01 11.94
CA PHE A 428 1.30 -29.60 11.70
C PHE A 428 1.45 -31.00 12.29
N GLU A 429 0.80 -31.31 13.42
CA GLU A 429 0.75 -32.66 13.97
C GLU A 429 0.05 -33.62 12.99
N MET A 430 -1.13 -33.23 12.48
CA MET A 430 -1.86 -34.02 11.49
C MET A 430 -1.06 -34.22 10.20
N GLU A 431 -0.40 -33.17 9.71
CA GLU A 431 0.40 -33.25 8.49
C GLU A 431 1.65 -34.12 8.67
N ASN A 432 2.32 -34.04 9.82
CA ASN A 432 3.45 -34.92 10.13
C ASN A 432 3.00 -36.39 10.21
N GLU A 433 1.87 -36.68 10.86
CA GLU A 433 1.31 -38.03 10.89
C GLU A 433 1.00 -38.56 9.48
N ARG A 434 0.38 -37.72 8.63
CA ARG A 434 0.07 -38.05 7.24
C ARG A 434 1.32 -38.43 6.45
N ILE A 435 2.42 -37.68 6.62
CA ILE A 435 3.68 -38.00 5.93
C ILE A 435 4.29 -39.30 6.48
N GLY A 436 4.21 -39.53 7.79
CA GLY A 436 4.65 -40.78 8.41
C GLY A 436 3.93 -42.01 7.85
N GLN A 437 2.61 -41.93 7.67
CA GLN A 437 1.81 -42.98 7.05
C GLN A 437 2.25 -43.26 5.61
N LEU A 438 2.47 -42.22 4.80
CA LEU A 438 2.95 -42.36 3.42
C LEU A 438 4.33 -43.01 3.32
N ILE A 439 5.25 -42.68 4.23
CA ILE A 439 6.57 -43.33 4.30
C ILE A 439 6.42 -44.81 4.64
N ALA A 440 5.59 -45.15 5.63
CA ALA A 440 5.35 -46.54 6.02
C ALA A 440 4.70 -47.37 4.89
N GLU A 441 3.76 -46.80 4.13
CA GLU A 441 3.17 -47.44 2.95
C GLU A 441 4.20 -47.66 1.84
N ARG A 442 5.03 -46.67 1.58
CA ARG A 442 6.12 -46.75 0.59
C ARG A 442 7.13 -47.83 0.95
N GLU A 443 7.53 -47.93 2.21
CA GLU A 443 8.42 -48.99 2.70
C GLU A 443 7.78 -50.38 2.57
N LYS A 444 6.49 -50.52 2.89
CA LYS A 444 5.76 -51.78 2.69
C LYS A 444 5.70 -52.17 1.21
N ALA A 445 5.46 -51.22 0.31
CA ALA A 445 5.43 -51.46 -1.13
C ALA A 445 6.82 -51.87 -1.66
N LEU A 446 7.89 -51.21 -1.22
CA LEU A 446 9.27 -51.58 -1.57
C LEU A 446 9.65 -52.97 -1.08
N LYS A 447 9.28 -53.34 0.16
CA LYS A 447 9.51 -54.69 0.70
C LYS A 447 8.75 -55.76 -0.11
N LYS A 448 7.51 -55.48 -0.51
CA LYS A 448 6.74 -56.38 -1.39
C LYS A 448 7.36 -56.50 -2.78
N ALA A 449 7.81 -55.40 -3.39
CA ALA A 449 8.45 -55.42 -4.70
C ALA A 449 9.81 -56.14 -4.69
N GLY A 450 10.60 -55.96 -3.62
CA GLY A 450 11.86 -56.69 -3.39
C GLY A 450 11.65 -58.18 -3.14
N ALA A 451 10.55 -58.57 -2.49
CA ALA A 451 10.19 -59.99 -2.31
C ALA A 451 9.73 -60.67 -3.61
N VAL A 452 9.21 -59.91 -4.58
CA VAL A 452 8.78 -60.42 -5.90
C VAL A 452 9.94 -60.49 -6.90
N THR A 453 11.04 -59.77 -6.65
CA THR A 453 12.23 -59.72 -7.53
C THR A 453 13.42 -60.46 -6.92
N GLY A 454 13.34 -61.80 -6.88
CA GLY A 454 14.50 -62.68 -6.65
C GLY A 454 15.53 -62.66 -7.79
N GLY A 455 15.68 -61.54 -8.52
CA GLY A 455 16.56 -61.39 -9.66
C GLY A 455 16.86 -59.91 -9.89
N SER A 456 18.15 -59.58 -9.92
CA SER A 456 18.74 -58.26 -10.09
C SER A 456 18.01 -57.35 -11.09
N CYS A 457 17.49 -56.21 -10.65
CA CYS A 457 17.29 -55.06 -11.53
C CYS A 457 17.45 -53.75 -10.75
N SER A 458 18.43 -52.95 -11.16
CA SER A 458 18.82 -51.68 -10.53
C SER A 458 17.76 -50.59 -10.76
N LEU A 459 16.98 -50.28 -9.72
CA LEU A 459 15.97 -49.22 -9.67
C LEU A 459 16.55 -47.85 -9.24
N THR A 460 17.75 -47.49 -9.67
CA THR A 460 18.45 -46.28 -9.21
C THR A 460 18.23 -45.03 -10.09
N ALA A 461 17.48 -45.10 -11.20
CA ALA A 461 17.46 -44.01 -12.18
C ALA A 461 16.24 -43.05 -12.13
N TRP A 462 15.14 -43.40 -11.45
CA TRP A 462 13.88 -42.62 -11.51
C TRP A 462 13.60 -41.78 -10.26
N HIS A 463 14.48 -41.91 -9.27
CA HIS A 463 14.24 -41.44 -7.90
C HIS A 463 14.29 -39.91 -7.70
N PRO A 464 15.14 -39.14 -8.40
CA PRO A 464 15.22 -37.68 -8.18
C PRO A 464 14.14 -36.88 -8.95
N ILE A 465 13.67 -37.40 -10.09
CA ILE A 465 12.79 -36.66 -11.00
C ILE A 465 11.35 -36.59 -10.46
N LEU A 466 10.87 -37.67 -9.84
CA LEU A 466 9.55 -37.71 -9.20
C LEU A 466 9.49 -36.85 -7.93
N ILE A 467 10.58 -36.80 -7.15
CA ILE A 467 10.70 -35.93 -5.97
C ILE A 467 10.66 -34.46 -6.38
N ALA A 468 11.36 -34.09 -7.46
CA ALA A 468 11.34 -32.73 -8.01
C ALA A 468 9.95 -32.32 -8.52
N ILE A 469 9.22 -33.22 -9.17
CA ILE A 469 7.87 -32.94 -9.67
C ILE A 469 6.87 -32.77 -8.52
N PHE A 470 7.00 -33.57 -7.44
CA PHE A 470 6.13 -33.46 -6.27
C PHE A 470 6.39 -32.20 -5.45
N THR A 471 7.66 -31.81 -5.25
CA THR A 471 8.02 -30.55 -4.57
C THR A 471 7.58 -29.32 -5.36
N ILE A 472 7.71 -29.32 -6.69
CA ILE A 472 7.25 -28.22 -7.54
C ILE A 472 5.72 -28.10 -7.51
N SER A 473 4.99 -29.22 -7.56
CA SER A 473 3.51 -29.20 -7.56
C SER A 473 2.92 -28.74 -6.23
N VAL A 474 3.54 -29.10 -5.10
CA VAL A 474 3.11 -28.64 -3.76
C VAL A 474 3.48 -27.17 -3.53
N CYS A 475 4.67 -26.73 -3.96
CA CYS A 475 5.06 -25.32 -3.88
C CYS A 475 4.20 -24.40 -4.79
N CYS A 476 3.78 -24.87 -5.97
CA CYS A 476 2.91 -24.10 -6.87
C CYS A 476 1.46 -24.03 -6.37
N ALA A 477 0.92 -25.10 -5.79
CA ALA A 477 -0.46 -25.13 -5.29
C ALA A 477 -0.67 -24.23 -4.05
N TYR A 478 0.35 -24.06 -3.20
CA TYR A 478 0.24 -23.21 -1.99
C TYR A 478 0.43 -21.71 -2.24
N ARG A 479 1.01 -21.30 -3.39
CA ARG A 479 1.24 -19.88 -3.71
C ARG A 479 0.06 -19.21 -4.43
N THR A 480 -0.84 -19.98 -5.01
CA THR A 480 -2.03 -19.47 -5.72
C THR A 480 -3.24 -20.25 -5.20
N ASN A 481 -4.19 -19.58 -4.54
CA ASN A 481 -5.43 -20.16 -3.99
C ASN A 481 -6.37 -20.77 -5.06
N PHE A 482 -5.91 -21.73 -5.86
CA PHE A 482 -6.71 -22.52 -6.80
C PHE A 482 -6.83 -23.96 -6.30
N PRO A 483 -7.99 -24.62 -6.51
CA PRO A 483 -8.17 -26.01 -6.12
C PRO A 483 -7.19 -26.91 -6.88
N VAL A 484 -6.65 -27.89 -6.15
CA VAL A 484 -5.75 -28.94 -6.63
C VAL A 484 -6.31 -29.56 -7.91
N ILE A 485 -5.61 -29.40 -9.04
CA ILE A 485 -5.93 -30.11 -10.28
C ILE A 485 -5.72 -31.61 -10.02
N THR A 486 -6.80 -32.38 -10.11
CA THR A 486 -6.80 -33.84 -10.10
C THR A 486 -5.92 -34.36 -11.24
N ILE A 487 -4.79 -34.99 -10.92
CA ILE A 487 -3.95 -35.66 -11.92
C ILE A 487 -4.71 -36.91 -12.41
N PRO A 488 -4.78 -37.20 -13.73
CA PRO A 488 -5.48 -38.37 -14.25
C PRO A 488 -4.81 -39.66 -13.77
N LYS A 489 -5.62 -40.68 -13.47
CA LYS A 489 -5.14 -42.05 -13.24
C LYS A 489 -4.32 -42.52 -14.45
N PHE A 490 -3.01 -42.67 -14.27
CA PHE A 490 -2.19 -43.44 -15.22
C PHE A 490 -2.56 -44.91 -15.08
N VAL A 491 -3.28 -45.42 -16.07
CA VAL A 491 -3.50 -46.86 -16.27
C VAL A 491 -2.19 -47.43 -16.82
N PHE A 492 -1.52 -48.27 -16.03
CA PHE A 492 -0.45 -49.12 -16.52
C PHE A 492 -1.07 -50.15 -17.48
N VAL A 493 -0.83 -50.00 -18.78
CA VAL A 493 -1.01 -51.09 -19.74
C VAL A 493 0.32 -51.83 -19.83
N SER A 494 0.32 -53.08 -19.38
CA SER A 494 1.43 -54.00 -19.56
C SER A 494 1.55 -54.40 -21.03
N THR A 495 2.74 -54.25 -21.61
CA THR A 495 3.18 -55.01 -22.79
C THR A 495 4.41 -55.81 -22.43
#